data_AF-A0AAF0LA76-F1
#
_entry.id   AF-A0AAF0LA76-F1
#
_cell.length_a   1.000
_cell.length_b   1.000
_cell.length_c   1.000
_cell.angle_alpha   90.00
_cell.angle_beta   90.00
_cell.angle_gamma   90.00
#
_symmetry.space_group_name_H-M   'P 1'
#
loop_
_entity.id
_entity.type
_entity.pdbx_description
1 polymer ?
#
loop_
_entity_poly.entity_id
_entity_poly.type
_entity_poly.pdbx_seq_one_letter_code
_entity_poly.pdbx_strand_id
1 'polypeptide(L)'
;MKPAEERLDDLEEKVEFLGELLEGQPDGPWTWRTLRGANRSDLWAELHEFVGWLQERYLRYLGSEVYPLPPTWFESPVAVELLTALMVAHRAAYSAAQVEPSFALVEWHERCLFPTLERLRDVKVFHNNAVRTPSRTVGTDDAGFATFLEADLRTQGDDAERASVVTLDGEPNRA
;
A
#
# COMPACT_ATOMS: atom_id res chain seq x y z
N MET A 1 39.66 -18.61 14.09
CA MET A 1 39.21 -17.39 13.38
C MET A 1 39.15 -17.76 11.92
N LYS A 2 37.96 -17.78 11.31
CA LYS A 2 37.84 -18.17 9.89
C LYS A 2 38.64 -17.20 9.01
N PRO A 3 39.31 -17.66 7.94
CA PRO A 3 39.99 -16.81 6.97
C PRO A 3 39.04 -15.75 6.40
N ALA A 4 39.58 -14.60 5.97
CA ALA A 4 38.77 -13.49 5.49
C ALA A 4 38.00 -13.82 4.19
N GLU A 5 38.56 -14.67 3.32
CA GLU A 5 37.92 -15.15 2.09
C GLU A 5 36.72 -16.05 2.39
N GLU A 6 36.88 -17.04 3.28
CA GLU A 6 35.78 -17.91 3.70
C GLU A 6 34.61 -17.14 4.35
N ARG A 7 34.89 -15.99 4.98
CA ARG A 7 33.85 -15.11 5.55
C ARG A 7 33.12 -14.26 4.50
N LEU A 8 33.75 -13.99 3.37
CA LEU A 8 33.18 -13.24 2.25
C LEU A 8 32.26 -14.15 1.45
N ASP A 9 32.69 -15.37 1.17
CA ASP A 9 31.87 -16.40 0.53
C ASP A 9 30.63 -16.72 1.37
N ASP A 10 30.79 -16.92 2.70
CA ASP A 10 29.70 -17.12 3.66
C ASP A 10 28.69 -15.93 3.70
N LEU A 11 29.12 -14.73 3.30
CA LEU A 11 28.27 -13.52 3.28
C LEU A 11 27.54 -13.39 1.95
N GLU A 12 28.21 -13.63 0.83
CA GLU A 12 27.60 -13.64 -0.51
C GLU A 12 26.48 -14.69 -0.58
N GLU A 13 26.72 -15.90 -0.08
CA GLU A 13 25.73 -16.98 -0.06
C GLU A 13 24.49 -16.60 0.77
N LYS A 14 24.68 -15.87 1.87
CA LYS A 14 23.57 -15.37 2.70
C LYS A 14 22.82 -14.22 2.06
N VAL A 15 23.49 -13.37 1.29
CA VAL A 15 22.86 -12.27 0.56
C VAL A 15 22.03 -12.80 -0.60
N GLU A 16 22.55 -13.78 -1.35
CA GLU A 16 21.79 -14.48 -2.38
C GLU A 16 20.56 -15.17 -1.79
N PHE A 17 20.74 -15.91 -0.69
CA PHE A 17 19.63 -16.57 0.01
C PHE A 17 18.55 -15.57 0.49
N LEU A 18 18.96 -14.41 1.02
CA LEU A 18 18.01 -13.36 1.41
C LEU A 18 17.31 -12.73 0.20
N GLY A 19 18.01 -12.57 -0.93
CA GLY A 19 17.44 -12.10 -2.18
C GLY A 19 16.34 -13.03 -2.69
N GLU A 20 16.64 -14.33 -2.80
CA GLU A 20 15.68 -15.35 -3.24
C GLU A 20 14.47 -15.47 -2.29
N LEU A 21 14.72 -15.38 -0.98
CA LEU A 21 13.66 -15.40 0.03
C LEU A 21 12.71 -14.19 -0.08
N LEU A 22 13.24 -13.02 -0.43
CA LEU A 22 12.47 -11.80 -0.62
C LEU A 22 11.72 -11.78 -1.95
N GLU A 23 12.29 -12.32 -3.02
CA GLU A 23 11.64 -12.47 -4.32
C GLU A 23 10.45 -13.44 -4.30
N GLY A 24 10.47 -14.43 -3.40
CA GLY A 24 9.41 -15.42 -3.24
C GLY A 24 8.21 -15.00 -2.37
N GLN A 25 8.23 -13.81 -1.73
CA GLN A 25 7.12 -13.34 -0.90
C GLN A 25 6.12 -12.54 -1.76
N PRO A 26 4.89 -13.05 -1.99
CA PRO A 26 3.95 -12.48 -2.97
C PRO A 26 3.35 -11.12 -2.56
N ASP A 27 3.59 -10.64 -1.34
CA ASP A 27 3.13 -9.33 -0.89
C ASP A 27 4.15 -8.69 0.07
N GLY A 28 4.16 -7.36 0.12
CA GLY A 28 5.08 -6.61 0.96
C GLY A 28 4.85 -6.80 2.47
N PRO A 29 5.82 -6.40 3.33
CA PRO A 29 5.79 -6.67 4.77
C PRO A 29 4.68 -5.93 5.53
N TRP A 30 3.90 -5.07 4.85
CA TRP A 30 2.80 -4.30 5.42
C TRP A 30 1.43 -4.71 4.87
N THR A 31 1.34 -5.80 4.11
CA THR A 31 0.09 -6.23 3.48
C THR A 31 -0.76 -7.05 4.45
N TRP A 32 -1.70 -6.39 5.14
CA TRP A 32 -2.61 -7.02 6.10
C TRP A 32 -3.41 -8.20 5.53
N ARG A 33 -3.68 -8.20 4.22
CA ARG A 33 -4.41 -9.28 3.54
C ARG A 33 -3.70 -10.62 3.68
N THR A 34 -2.37 -10.65 3.64
CA THR A 34 -1.58 -11.89 3.53
C THR A 34 -0.70 -12.17 4.73
N LEU A 35 -0.42 -11.16 5.57
CA LEU A 35 0.27 -11.36 6.84
C LEU A 35 -0.50 -12.28 7.80
N ARG A 36 0.22 -13.21 8.43
CA ARG A 36 -0.29 -14.19 9.40
C ARG A 36 0.66 -14.30 10.60
N GLY A 37 0.18 -14.89 11.69
CA GLY A 37 1.00 -15.28 12.84
C GLY A 37 1.78 -14.12 13.46
N ALA A 38 3.07 -14.37 13.77
CA ALA A 38 3.97 -13.42 14.43
C ALA A 38 4.08 -12.10 13.64
N ASN A 39 4.35 -12.15 12.33
CA ASN A 39 4.51 -10.95 11.50
C ASN A 39 3.28 -10.03 11.55
N ARG A 40 2.06 -10.60 11.61
CA ARG A 40 0.83 -9.81 11.77
C ARG A 40 0.75 -9.16 13.16
N SER A 41 1.15 -9.88 14.20
CA SER A 41 1.19 -9.36 15.57
C SER A 41 2.21 -8.24 15.72
N ASP A 42 3.39 -8.41 15.13
CA ASP A 42 4.46 -7.42 15.17
C ASP A 42 4.03 -6.13 14.45
N LEU A 43 3.40 -6.26 13.27
CA LEU A 43 2.86 -5.10 12.58
C LEU A 43 1.76 -4.37 13.39
N TRP A 44 0.92 -5.10 14.13
CA TRP A 44 -0.06 -4.49 15.03
C TRP A 44 0.60 -3.68 16.15
N ALA A 45 1.65 -4.23 16.77
CA ALA A 45 2.38 -3.55 17.83
C ALA A 45 3.05 -2.27 17.30
N GLU A 46 3.71 -2.38 16.14
CA GLU A 46 4.34 -1.26 15.46
C GLU A 46 3.35 -0.15 15.10
N LEU A 47 2.20 -0.52 14.53
CA LEU A 47 1.16 0.44 14.18
C LEU A 47 0.58 1.10 15.44
N HIS A 48 0.34 0.33 16.49
CA HIS A 48 -0.18 0.84 17.75
C HIS A 48 0.78 1.88 18.38
N GLU A 49 2.08 1.59 18.41
CA GLU A 49 3.11 2.52 18.88
C GLU A 49 3.12 3.81 18.04
N PHE A 50 3.11 3.68 16.72
CA PHE A 50 3.08 4.83 15.81
C PHE A 50 1.84 5.72 16.02
N VAL A 51 0.66 5.11 16.14
CA VAL A 51 -0.59 5.86 16.38
C VAL A 51 -0.56 6.54 17.75
N GLY A 52 0.00 5.89 18.78
CA GLY A 52 0.20 6.50 20.10
C GLY A 52 1.07 7.76 20.02
N TRP A 53 2.22 7.67 19.34
CA TRP A 53 3.07 8.83 19.07
C TRP A 53 2.35 9.93 18.30
N LEU A 54 1.59 9.57 17.25
CA LEU A 54 0.82 10.51 16.44
C LEU A 54 -0.23 11.25 17.27
N GLN A 55 -0.93 10.52 18.14
CA GLN A 55 -1.91 11.08 19.07
C GLN A 55 -1.27 12.09 20.01
N GLU A 56 -0.16 11.72 20.65
CA GLU A 56 0.51 12.58 21.63
C GLU A 56 1.14 13.82 21.00
N ARG A 57 1.75 13.67 19.82
CA ARG A 57 2.55 14.73 19.19
C ARG A 57 1.75 15.66 18.31
N TYR A 58 0.72 15.16 17.62
CA TYR A 58 -0.08 15.94 16.68
C TYR A 58 -1.51 16.08 17.18
N LEU A 59 -2.26 14.98 17.28
CA LEU A 59 -3.72 15.06 17.47
C LEU A 59 -4.12 15.72 18.79
N ARG A 60 -3.30 15.60 19.84
CA ARG A 60 -3.48 16.30 21.12
C ARG A 60 -3.55 17.82 20.98
N TYR A 61 -2.87 18.39 19.99
CA TYR A 61 -2.78 19.83 19.75
C TYR A 61 -3.66 20.29 18.59
N LEU A 62 -4.32 19.37 17.90
CA LEU A 62 -5.23 19.64 16.80
C LEU A 62 -6.68 19.55 17.28
N GLY A 63 -7.58 20.31 16.65
CA GLY A 63 -9.00 20.29 17.01
C GLY A 63 -9.63 18.92 16.75
N SER A 64 -10.15 18.27 17.79
CA SER A 64 -10.75 16.93 17.71
C SER A 64 -12.00 16.85 16.81
N GLU A 65 -12.71 17.98 16.64
CA GLU A 65 -13.83 18.09 15.70
C GLU A 65 -13.38 18.04 14.24
N VAL A 66 -12.15 18.48 13.97
CA VAL A 66 -11.57 18.55 12.62
C VAL A 66 -10.80 17.27 12.30
N TYR A 67 -10.11 16.69 13.29
CA TYR A 67 -9.27 15.51 13.11
C TYR A 67 -9.64 14.40 14.13
N PRO A 68 -10.82 13.78 13.97
CA PRO A 68 -11.28 12.76 14.89
C PRO A 68 -10.49 11.45 14.73
N LEU A 69 -9.91 10.96 15.81
CA LEU A 69 -9.37 9.60 15.90
C LEU A 69 -9.78 8.95 17.23
N PRO A 70 -10.77 8.06 17.24
CA PRO A 70 -11.27 7.45 18.47
C PRO A 70 -10.30 6.43 19.05
N PRO A 71 -10.40 6.09 20.35
CA PRO A 71 -9.57 5.05 20.96
C PRO A 71 -9.78 3.67 20.33
N THR A 72 -10.94 3.41 19.71
CA THR A 72 -11.27 2.15 19.01
C THR A 72 -10.90 2.14 17.53
N TRP A 73 -10.02 3.04 17.07
CA TRP A 73 -9.64 3.18 15.66
C TRP A 73 -9.25 1.85 14.98
N PHE A 74 -8.64 0.93 15.72
CA PHE A 74 -8.18 -0.38 15.24
C PHE A 74 -9.33 -1.30 14.78
N GLU A 75 -10.57 -1.02 15.16
CA GLU A 75 -11.75 -1.77 14.70
C GLU A 75 -12.15 -1.42 13.26
N SER A 76 -11.63 -0.32 12.70
CA SER A 76 -11.89 0.09 11.32
C SER A 76 -10.79 -0.40 10.38
N PRO A 77 -11.05 -1.37 9.49
CA PRO A 77 -10.05 -1.84 8.53
C PRO A 77 -9.53 -0.72 7.64
N VAL A 78 -10.39 0.22 7.24
CA VAL A 78 -9.99 1.38 6.44
C VAL A 78 -9.01 2.28 7.18
N ALA A 79 -9.24 2.51 8.49
CA ALA A 79 -8.33 3.30 9.29
C ALA A 79 -6.98 2.59 9.46
N VAL A 80 -7.00 1.28 9.69
CA VAL A 80 -5.80 0.44 9.81
C VAL A 80 -4.94 0.55 8.54
N GLU A 81 -5.52 0.40 7.35
CA GLU A 81 -4.78 0.52 6.08
C GLU A 81 -4.18 1.92 5.89
N LEU A 82 -4.98 2.98 6.10
CA LEU A 82 -4.51 4.36 5.93
C LEU A 82 -3.40 4.74 6.92
N LEU A 83 -3.55 4.36 8.19
CA LEU A 83 -2.56 4.63 9.23
C LEU A 83 -1.29 3.81 9.02
N THR A 84 -1.40 2.58 8.50
CA THR A 84 -0.24 1.76 8.12
C THR A 84 0.54 2.42 7.00
N ALA A 85 -0.13 2.90 5.94
CA ALA A 85 0.53 3.62 4.86
C ALA A 85 1.24 4.89 5.36
N LEU A 86 0.58 5.65 6.26
CA LEU A 86 1.16 6.84 6.87
C LEU A 86 2.40 6.51 7.73
N MET A 87 2.34 5.43 8.51
CA MET A 87 3.47 4.93 9.31
C MET A 87 4.66 4.58 8.43
N VAL A 88 4.43 3.83 7.34
CA VAL A 88 5.49 3.42 6.42
C VAL A 88 6.11 4.64 5.74
N ALA A 89 5.30 5.61 5.30
CA ALA A 89 5.78 6.87 4.74
C ALA A 89 6.61 7.66 5.77
N HIS A 90 6.20 7.68 7.05
CA HIS A 90 6.96 8.33 8.12
C HIS A 90 8.33 7.67 8.28
N ARG A 91 8.38 6.34 8.36
CA ARG A 91 9.64 5.59 8.46
C ARG A 91 10.56 5.84 7.28
N ALA A 92 10.02 5.91 6.07
CA ALA A 92 10.83 6.22 4.89
C ALA A 92 11.43 7.63 4.96
N ALA A 93 10.64 8.63 5.36
CA ALA A 93 11.10 10.02 5.48
C ALA A 93 12.09 10.25 6.63
N TYR A 94 11.93 9.52 7.75
CA TYR A 94 12.73 9.66 8.98
C TYR A 94 13.73 8.52 9.18
N SER A 95 14.01 7.72 8.16
CA SER A 95 14.92 6.58 8.26
C SER A 95 16.31 7.05 8.68
N ALA A 96 16.92 6.38 9.66
CA ALA A 96 18.31 6.64 10.07
C ALA A 96 19.33 6.37 8.96
N ALA A 97 18.94 5.64 7.90
CA ALA A 97 19.77 5.47 6.70
C ALA A 97 19.84 6.74 5.85
N GLN A 98 18.89 7.69 6.03
CA GLN A 98 18.92 9.00 5.40
C GLN A 98 19.80 9.93 6.24
N VAL A 99 21.08 10.05 5.85
CA VAL A 99 22.06 10.88 6.55
C VAL A 99 21.98 12.35 6.11
N GLU A 100 21.56 12.60 4.87
CA GLU A 100 21.47 13.94 4.31
C GLU A 100 20.12 14.60 4.60
N PRO A 101 20.09 15.91 4.95
CA PRO A 101 18.86 16.67 5.05
C PRO A 101 18.04 16.57 3.74
N SER A 102 16.74 16.28 3.87
CA SER A 102 15.87 16.02 2.73
C SER A 102 14.53 16.74 2.86
N PHE A 103 13.96 17.13 1.70
CA PHE A 103 12.60 17.63 1.60
C PHE A 103 11.55 16.57 1.96
N ALA A 104 11.92 15.29 2.03
CA ALA A 104 11.04 14.20 2.43
C ALA A 104 10.31 14.45 3.77
N LEU A 105 10.95 15.16 4.70
CA LEU A 105 10.34 15.53 5.98
C LEU A 105 9.17 16.51 5.81
N VAL A 106 9.33 17.51 4.95
CA VAL A 106 8.28 18.48 4.62
C VAL A 106 7.19 17.79 3.81
N GLU A 107 7.57 17.01 2.81
CA GLU A 107 6.63 16.27 1.97
C GLU A 107 5.79 15.28 2.77
N TRP A 108 6.36 14.62 3.78
CA TRP A 108 5.58 13.75 4.66
C TRP A 108 4.44 14.50 5.36
N HIS A 109 4.67 15.75 5.80
CA HIS A 109 3.60 16.54 6.41
C HIS A 109 2.53 16.95 5.40
N GLU A 110 2.96 17.55 4.29
CA GLU A 110 2.09 18.18 3.30
C GLU A 110 1.35 17.17 2.41
N ARG A 111 1.99 16.04 2.09
CA ARG A 111 1.48 15.05 1.13
C ARG A 111 0.99 13.76 1.78
N CYS A 112 1.41 13.46 3.02
CA CYS A 112 1.02 12.22 3.69
C CYS A 112 0.16 12.50 4.93
N LEU A 113 0.69 13.21 5.94
CA LEU A 113 0.04 13.37 7.24
C LEU A 113 -1.32 14.06 7.14
N PHE A 114 -1.34 15.35 6.77
CA PHE A 114 -2.60 16.10 6.76
C PHE A 114 -3.61 15.52 5.77
N PRO A 115 -3.23 15.14 4.54
CA PRO A 115 -4.14 14.48 3.62
C PRO A 115 -4.73 13.18 4.17
N THR A 116 -3.97 12.38 4.92
CA THR A 116 -4.48 11.15 5.55
C THR A 116 -5.50 11.46 6.64
N LEU A 117 -5.22 12.45 7.49
CA LEU A 117 -6.15 12.85 8.55
C LEU A 117 -7.46 13.43 7.98
N GLU A 118 -7.37 14.25 6.93
CA GLU A 118 -8.53 14.73 6.18
C GLU A 118 -9.31 13.57 5.55
N ARG A 119 -8.60 12.60 4.96
CA ARG A 119 -9.24 11.43 4.38
C ARG A 119 -10.01 10.63 5.42
N LEU A 120 -9.45 10.39 6.62
CA LEU A 120 -10.11 9.69 7.72
C LEU A 120 -11.41 10.38 8.16
N ARG A 121 -11.40 11.73 8.21
CA ARG A 121 -12.61 12.54 8.43
C ARG A 121 -13.63 12.34 7.30
N ASP A 122 -13.19 12.45 6.05
CA ASP A 122 -14.06 12.51 4.88
C ASP A 122 -14.71 11.17 4.53
N VAL A 123 -14.00 10.05 4.78
CA VAL A 123 -14.58 8.70 4.64
C VAL A 123 -15.58 8.37 5.75
N LYS A 124 -15.70 9.24 6.78
CA LYS A 124 -16.66 9.15 7.89
C LYS A 124 -16.66 7.79 8.58
N VAL A 125 -15.49 7.14 8.67
CA VAL A 125 -15.34 5.84 9.35
C VAL A 125 -15.55 5.94 10.86
N PHE A 126 -15.52 7.16 11.41
CA PHE A 126 -15.77 7.43 12.82
C PHE A 126 -17.06 8.21 13.04
N HIS A 127 -17.73 7.94 14.15
CA HIS A 127 -18.90 8.68 14.63
C HIS A 127 -18.99 8.58 16.15
N ASN A 128 -19.30 9.68 16.83
CA ASN A 128 -19.44 9.74 18.30
C ASN A 128 -18.28 9.06 19.05
N ASN A 129 -17.04 9.36 18.63
CA ASN A 129 -15.83 8.80 19.22
C ASN A 129 -15.72 7.26 19.17
N ALA A 130 -16.33 6.64 18.16
CA ALA A 130 -16.23 5.21 17.89
C ALA A 130 -16.18 4.93 16.37
N VAL A 131 -15.80 3.70 16.01
CA VAL A 131 -15.87 3.21 14.62
C VAL A 131 -17.34 3.03 14.21
N ARG A 132 -17.69 3.46 13.00
CA ARG A 132 -19.02 3.23 12.44
C ARG A 132 -19.21 1.76 12.09
N THR A 133 -20.36 1.21 12.46
CA THR A 133 -20.79 -0.10 12.00
C THR A 133 -21.06 -0.07 10.48
N PRO A 134 -20.53 -1.02 9.69
CA PRO A 134 -20.85 -1.15 8.28
C PRO A 134 -22.35 -1.45 8.10
N SER A 135 -23.03 -0.70 7.23
CA SER A 135 -24.44 -0.95 6.90
C SER A 135 -24.66 -1.35 5.43
N ARG A 136 -23.63 -1.20 4.58
CA ARG A 136 -23.69 -1.49 3.15
C ARG A 136 -23.03 -2.83 2.87
N THR A 137 -23.75 -3.70 2.15
CA THR A 137 -23.14 -4.86 1.50
C THR A 137 -22.62 -4.43 0.14
N VAL A 138 -21.35 -4.71 -0.13
CA VAL A 138 -20.70 -4.46 -1.44
C VAL A 138 -20.29 -5.82 -1.97
N GLY A 139 -20.60 -6.09 -3.24
CA GLY A 139 -20.24 -7.32 -3.93
C GLY A 139 -20.02 -7.05 -5.41
N THR A 140 -19.23 -7.90 -6.05
CA THR A 140 -19.06 -7.92 -7.50
C THR A 140 -19.89 -9.08 -8.04
N ASP A 141 -20.58 -8.85 -9.15
CA ASP A 141 -21.20 -9.94 -9.89
C ASP A 141 -20.10 -10.68 -10.66
N ASP A 142 -19.56 -11.73 -10.07
CA ASP A 142 -18.43 -12.48 -10.64
C ASP A 142 -18.80 -13.15 -11.97
N ALA A 143 -20.06 -13.60 -12.12
CA ALA A 143 -20.55 -14.17 -13.36
C ALA A 143 -20.70 -13.10 -14.45
N GLY A 144 -21.23 -11.93 -14.08
CA GLY A 144 -21.28 -10.75 -14.93
C GLY A 144 -19.90 -10.28 -15.35
N PHE A 145 -18.93 -10.29 -14.44
CA PHE A 145 -17.53 -9.94 -14.72
C PHE A 145 -16.89 -10.90 -15.72
N ALA A 146 -17.04 -12.22 -15.54
CA ALA A 146 -16.52 -13.21 -16.48
C ALA A 146 -17.12 -13.02 -17.88
N THR A 147 -18.43 -12.80 -17.95
CA THR A 147 -19.14 -12.54 -19.21
C THR A 147 -18.64 -11.27 -19.91
N PHE A 148 -18.44 -10.20 -19.15
CA PHE A 148 -17.87 -8.94 -19.66
C PHE A 148 -16.44 -9.16 -20.19
N LEU A 149 -15.60 -9.87 -19.43
CA LEU A 149 -14.22 -10.15 -19.81
C LEU A 149 -14.13 -10.92 -21.13
N GLU A 150 -14.94 -11.96 -21.30
CA GLU A 150 -15.01 -12.73 -22.54
C GLU A 150 -15.45 -11.89 -23.74
N ALA A 151 -16.33 -10.90 -23.54
CA ALA A 151 -16.75 -10.00 -24.60
C ALA A 151 -15.68 -8.95 -24.95
N ASP A 152 -14.99 -8.40 -23.96
CA ASP A 152 -13.90 -7.43 -24.13
C ASP A 152 -12.73 -8.05 -24.92
N LEU A 153 -12.29 -9.25 -24.53
CA LEU A 153 -11.21 -9.98 -25.22
C LEU A 153 -11.54 -10.31 -26.68
N ARG A 154 -12.79 -10.69 -26.97
CA ARG A 154 -13.25 -10.90 -28.36
C ARG A 154 -13.18 -9.62 -29.19
N THR A 155 -13.60 -8.50 -28.60
CA THR A 155 -13.59 -7.20 -29.29
C THR A 155 -12.16 -6.74 -29.62
N GLN A 156 -11.21 -6.92 -28.69
CA GLN A 156 -9.79 -6.61 -28.96
C GLN A 156 -9.16 -7.52 -30.03
N GLY A 157 -9.57 -8.79 -30.07
CA GLY A 157 -9.16 -9.73 -31.12
C GLY A 157 -9.67 -9.31 -32.51
N ASP A 158 -10.95 -8.98 -32.61
CA ASP A 158 -11.59 -8.54 -33.86
C ASP A 158 -11.00 -7.20 -34.36
N ASP A 159 -10.68 -6.26 -33.45
CA ASP A 159 -10.04 -4.99 -33.80
C ASP A 159 -8.59 -5.17 -34.26
N ALA A 160 -7.84 -6.10 -33.65
CA ALA A 160 -6.50 -6.47 -34.10
C ALA A 160 -6.51 -7.16 -35.48
N GLU A 161 -7.50 -8.00 -35.75
CA GLU A 161 -7.69 -8.65 -37.05
C GLU A 161 -8.07 -7.62 -38.13
N ARG A 162 -8.98 -6.69 -37.83
CA ARG A 162 -9.34 -5.58 -38.73
C ARG A 162 -8.17 -4.66 -39.03
N ALA A 163 -7.35 -4.32 -38.05
CA ALA A 163 -6.13 -3.53 -38.24
C ALA A 163 -5.11 -4.27 -39.14
N SER A 164 -5.02 -5.59 -39.02
CA SER A 164 -4.16 -6.43 -39.86
C SER A 164 -4.64 -6.50 -41.31
N VAL A 165 -5.95 -6.60 -41.55
CA VAL A 165 -6.55 -6.60 -42.90
C VAL A 165 -6.36 -5.25 -43.61
N VAL A 166 -6.53 -4.13 -42.89
CA VAL A 166 -6.33 -2.78 -43.45
C VAL A 166 -4.87 -2.51 -43.86
N THR A 167 -3.90 -3.17 -43.22
CA THR A 167 -2.47 -3.01 -43.55
C THR A 167 -2.06 -3.79 -44.80
N LEU A 168 -2.82 -4.82 -45.21
CA LEU A 168 -2.49 -5.68 -46.36
C LEU A 168 -3.02 -5.16 -47.71
N ASP A 169 -4.01 -4.25 -47.72
CA ASP A 169 -4.59 -3.68 -48.95
C ASP A 169 -3.99 -2.31 -49.37
N GLY A 170 -2.87 -1.93 -48.73
CA GLY A 170 -2.32 -0.59 -48.78
C GLY A 170 -1.15 -0.34 -49.72
N GLU A 171 -0.98 -1.05 -50.85
CA GLU A 171 -0.26 -0.49 -52.03
C GLU A 171 -0.71 -1.18 -53.33
N PRO A 172 -1.04 -0.38 -54.36
CA PRO A 172 -0.32 -0.57 -55.61
C PRO A 172 0.18 0.76 -56.21
N ASN A 173 1.50 0.82 -56.37
CA ASN A 173 2.23 1.26 -57.56
C ASN A 173 1.57 2.31 -58.47
N ARG A 174 2.18 3.49 -58.56
CA ARG A 174 2.31 4.22 -59.83
C ARG A 174 3.64 4.97 -59.94
N ALA A 175 4.50 4.40 -60.78
CA ALA A 175 5.24 5.02 -61.91
C ALA A 175 5.92 6.39 -61.71
#